data_AF-A0A2X2JYA2-F1
#
_entry.id   AF-A0A2X2JYA2-F1
#
_cell.length_a   1.000
_cell.length_b   1.000
_cell.length_c   1.000
_cell.angle_alpha   90.00
_cell.angle_beta   90.00
_cell.angle_gamma   90.00
#
_symmetry.space_group_name_H-M   'P 1'
#
loop_
_entity.id
_entity.type
_entity.pdbx_description
1 polymer ?
#
loop_
_entity_poly.entity_id
_entity_poly.type
_entity_poly.pdbx_seq_one_letter_code
_entity_poly.pdbx_strand_id
1 'polypeptide(L)'
;MASFVGSYSLGLLITNRVYKQGMYNKREATIIATGFSTVSATFMIIIAKTLGLMPHWNLYFWITLVITFVVTAITAWLPPITNESTEYYNGQEGEQEVAIEGSRLKTAYAEAMKQNALTPSLVKNVWDNLKDGLEMTVGILPSILSIGFLGLIVANYTPFIDWLGYIFYPFIYIFPIADQAVLAKASAISIVEMFLPSLLVTKAAMSTKFVVGVVSVSAIIFFSALVPCILATEIKIPVWKLIIIWFLRVALSLLITIPVALLIFG
;
A
#
# COMPACT_ATOMS: atom_id res chain seq x y z
N MET A 1 9.21 9.89 3.04
CA MET A 1 8.34 9.73 4.23
C MET A 1 6.96 10.37 4.09
N ALA A 2 6.80 11.46 3.31
CA ALA A 2 5.48 12.09 3.11
C ALA A 2 4.40 11.13 2.53
N SER A 3 4.78 10.17 1.68
CA SER A 3 3.85 9.19 1.06
C SER A 3 3.20 8.22 2.06
N PHE A 4 3.87 7.89 3.16
CA PHE A 4 3.38 6.94 4.17
C PHE A 4 2.39 7.58 5.18
N VAL A 5 2.56 8.87 5.46
CA VAL A 5 1.72 9.61 6.43
C VAL A 5 0.50 10.26 5.74
N GLY A 6 0.50 10.35 4.41
CA GLY A 6 -0.62 10.81 3.60
C GLY A 6 -1.62 9.68 3.27
N SER A 7 -2.78 10.05 2.71
CA SER A 7 -3.66 9.03 2.09
C SER A 7 -2.94 8.39 0.90
N TYR A 8 -3.30 7.13 0.59
CA TYR A 8 -2.79 6.42 -0.59
C TYR A 8 -2.90 7.26 -1.88
N SER A 9 -3.96 8.05 -2.04
CA SER A 9 -4.16 8.94 -3.20
C SER A 9 -3.12 10.07 -3.28
N LEU A 10 -2.81 10.73 -2.16
CA LEU A 10 -1.78 11.77 -2.12
C LEU A 10 -0.38 11.17 -2.35
N GLY A 11 -0.10 10.02 -1.74
CA GLY A 11 1.15 9.29 -1.95
C GLY A 11 1.37 8.94 -3.43
N LEU A 12 0.33 8.47 -4.11
CA LEU A 12 0.36 8.17 -5.54
C LEU A 12 0.50 9.42 -6.41
N LEU A 13 -0.20 10.51 -6.09
CA LEU A 13 -0.09 11.77 -6.84
C LEU A 13 1.35 12.31 -6.81
N ILE A 14 1.96 12.35 -5.62
CA ILE A 14 3.36 12.76 -5.46
C ILE A 14 4.28 11.82 -6.24
N THR A 15 4.09 10.51 -6.11
CA THR A 15 4.92 9.51 -6.82
C THR A 15 4.80 9.68 -8.34
N ASN A 16 3.59 9.90 -8.86
CA ASN A 16 3.36 10.15 -10.28
C ASN A 16 4.06 11.43 -10.74
N ARG A 17 4.00 12.51 -9.96
CA ARG A 17 4.69 13.77 -10.27
C ARG A 17 6.20 13.59 -10.32
N VAL A 18 6.78 12.94 -9.31
CA VAL A 18 8.23 12.70 -9.21
C VAL A 18 8.71 11.75 -10.31
N TYR A 19 7.92 10.74 -10.66
CA TYR A 19 8.17 9.88 -11.82
C TYR A 19 8.18 10.67 -13.14
N LYS A 20 7.19 11.54 -13.38
CA LYS A 20 7.11 12.39 -14.59
C LYS A 20 8.25 13.40 -14.70
N GLN A 21 8.88 13.76 -13.58
CA GLN A 21 10.04 14.65 -13.53
C GLN A 21 11.38 13.95 -13.80
N GLY A 22 11.38 12.63 -14.01
CA GLY A 22 12.62 11.88 -14.27
C GLY A 22 13.46 11.59 -13.02
N MET A 23 12.88 11.79 -11.83
CA MET A 23 13.56 11.56 -10.55
C MET A 23 13.46 10.10 -10.10
N TYR A 24 12.41 9.40 -10.53
CA TYR A 24 12.25 7.96 -10.31
C TYR A 24 12.23 7.23 -11.64
N ASN A 25 12.92 6.09 -11.70
CA ASN A 25 12.69 5.15 -12.78
C ASN A 25 11.37 4.38 -12.57
N LYS A 26 10.95 3.65 -13.60
CA LYS A 26 9.67 2.93 -13.60
C LYS A 26 9.59 1.87 -12.48
N ARG A 27 10.70 1.22 -12.12
CA ARG A 27 10.79 0.25 -11.02
C ARG A 27 10.63 0.92 -9.66
N GLU A 28 11.32 2.03 -9.41
CA GLU A 28 11.22 2.80 -8.17
C GLU A 28 9.81 3.33 -7.94
N ALA A 29 9.21 3.93 -8.98
CA ALA A 29 7.84 4.39 -8.93
C ALA A 29 6.86 3.24 -8.61
N THR A 30 7.11 2.04 -9.15
CA THR A 30 6.31 0.84 -8.86
C THR A 30 6.44 0.38 -7.40
N ILE A 31 7.65 0.38 -6.84
CA ILE A 31 7.89 0.05 -5.42
C ILE A 31 7.15 1.04 -4.51
N ILE A 32 7.26 2.34 -4.80
CA ILE A 32 6.63 3.39 -3.97
C ILE A 32 5.11 3.29 -4.05
N ALA A 33 4.56 3.17 -5.27
CA ALA A 33 3.11 3.09 -5.50
C ALA A 33 2.46 1.87 -4.85
N THR A 34 3.16 0.73 -4.80
CA THR A 34 2.60 -0.53 -4.29
C THR A 34 3.02 -0.88 -2.86
N GLY A 35 4.02 -0.18 -2.32
CA GLY A 35 4.62 -0.50 -1.03
C GLY A 35 4.59 0.61 0.02
N PHE A 36 4.37 1.86 -0.38
CA PHE A 36 4.43 3.01 0.51
C PHE A 36 3.18 3.89 0.50
N SER A 37 2.24 3.64 -0.42
CA SER A 37 0.93 4.30 -0.47
C SER A 37 -0.09 3.62 0.46
N THR A 38 0.22 3.61 1.76
CA THR A 38 -0.58 2.96 2.81
C THR A 38 -1.81 3.77 3.21
N VAL A 39 -2.61 3.19 4.10
CA VAL A 39 -3.78 3.84 4.71
C VAL A 39 -3.36 4.82 5.80
N SER A 40 -4.24 5.74 6.16
CA SER A 40 -3.96 6.71 7.23
C SER A 40 -4.05 6.05 8.61
N ALA A 41 -3.34 6.63 9.59
CA ALA A 41 -3.46 6.23 10.99
C ALA A 41 -4.90 6.31 11.51
N THR A 42 -5.68 7.29 11.03
CA THR A 42 -7.11 7.41 11.36
C THR A 42 -7.90 6.18 10.93
N PHE A 43 -7.61 5.63 9.74
CA PHE A 43 -8.25 4.40 9.28
C PHE A 43 -7.82 3.18 10.10
N MET A 44 -6.55 3.12 10.47
CA MET A 44 -6.05 2.08 11.39
C MET A 44 -6.80 2.11 12.73
N ILE A 45 -7.18 3.28 13.25
CA ILE A 45 -8.01 3.40 14.47
C ILE A 45 -9.39 2.77 14.24
N ILE A 46 -10.00 2.96 13.07
CA ILE A 46 -11.30 2.35 12.75
C ILE A 46 -11.17 0.82 12.79
N ILE A 47 -10.16 0.25 12.13
CA ILE A 47 -9.86 -1.19 12.18
C ILE A 47 -9.66 -1.65 13.62
N ALA A 48 -8.83 -0.93 14.40
CA ALA A 48 -8.54 -1.29 15.79
C ALA A 48 -9.79 -1.26 16.67
N LYS A 49 -10.70 -0.29 16.48
CA LYS A 49 -12.00 -0.24 17.17
C LYS A 49 -12.88 -1.43 16.80
N THR A 50 -13.01 -1.72 15.51
CA THR A 50 -13.81 -2.84 15.01
C THR A 50 -13.35 -4.19 15.55
N LEU A 51 -12.03 -4.37 15.68
CA LEU A 51 -11.41 -5.61 16.13
C LEU A 51 -11.23 -5.69 17.65
N GLY A 52 -11.53 -4.63 18.40
CA GLY A 52 -11.27 -4.56 19.84
C GLY A 52 -9.78 -4.48 20.21
N LEU A 53 -8.93 -4.00 19.28
CA LEU A 53 -7.49 -3.83 19.46
C LEU A 53 -7.12 -2.47 20.10
N MET A 54 -8.09 -1.60 20.40
CA MET A 54 -7.83 -0.30 21.02
C MET A 54 -6.99 -0.35 22.31
N PRO A 55 -7.18 -1.32 23.23
CA PRO A 55 -6.29 -1.46 24.39
C PRO A 55 -4.82 -1.72 24.02
N HIS A 56 -4.59 -2.28 22.82
CA HIS A 56 -3.27 -2.60 22.27
C HIS A 56 -2.89 -1.65 21.12
N TRP A 57 -3.48 -0.46 21.05
CA TRP A 57 -3.32 0.47 19.92
C TRP A 57 -1.86 0.73 19.53
N ASN A 58 -1.00 1.08 20.50
CA ASN A 58 0.40 1.38 20.23
C ASN A 58 1.14 0.17 19.65
N LEU A 59 0.89 -1.02 20.22
CA LEU A 59 1.47 -2.27 19.76
C LEU A 59 1.01 -2.59 18.34
N TYR A 60 -0.30 -2.52 18.08
CA TYR A 60 -0.88 -2.71 16.76
C TYR A 60 -0.32 -1.74 15.73
N PHE A 61 -0.28 -0.44 16.05
CA PHE A 61 0.21 0.59 15.14
C PHE A 61 1.67 0.36 14.74
N TRP A 62 2.57 0.20 15.72
CA TRP A 62 3.99 0.07 15.45
C TRP A 62 4.34 -1.26 14.77
N ILE A 63 3.73 -2.37 15.19
CA ILE A 63 3.96 -3.67 14.55
C ILE A 63 3.45 -3.64 13.11
N THR A 64 2.26 -3.09 12.86
CA THR A 64 1.72 -2.97 11.50
C THR A 64 2.66 -2.16 10.60
N LEU A 65 3.19 -1.05 11.11
CA LEU A 65 4.14 -0.19 10.39
C LEU A 65 5.43 -0.95 10.05
N VAL A 66 6.04 -1.62 11.03
CA VAL A 66 7.26 -2.41 10.84
C VAL A 66 7.04 -3.53 9.83
N ILE A 67 5.97 -4.31 10.00
CA ILE A 67 5.64 -5.42 9.09
C ILE A 67 5.38 -4.90 7.68
N THR A 68 4.65 -3.79 7.53
CA THR A 68 4.39 -3.19 6.23
C THR A 68 5.69 -2.81 5.51
N PHE A 69 6.66 -2.20 6.22
CA PHE A 69 7.95 -1.86 5.64
C PHE A 69 8.81 -3.08 5.34
N VAL A 70 8.83 -4.09 6.21
CA VAL A 70 9.55 -5.34 5.96
C VAL A 70 8.99 -6.05 4.73
N VAL A 71 7.66 -6.18 4.62
CA VAL A 71 6.98 -6.75 3.45
C VAL A 71 7.32 -5.94 2.20
N THR A 72 7.27 -4.61 2.27
CA THR A 72 7.66 -3.76 1.15
C THR A 72 9.11 -3.97 0.73
N ALA A 73 10.04 -4.01 1.69
CA ALA A 73 11.45 -4.27 1.43
C ALA A 73 11.63 -5.62 0.73
N ILE A 74 11.01 -6.70 1.21
CA ILE A 74 11.10 -8.03 0.60
C ILE A 74 10.48 -8.02 -0.82
N THR A 75 9.27 -7.48 -0.98
CA THR A 75 8.58 -7.48 -2.29
C THR A 75 9.30 -6.67 -3.36
N ALA A 76 10.08 -5.66 -2.99
CA ALA A 76 10.92 -4.93 -3.93
C ALA A 76 11.95 -5.82 -4.65
N TRP A 77 12.33 -6.94 -4.02
CA TRP A 77 13.25 -7.95 -4.56
C TRP A 77 12.55 -9.16 -5.18
N LEU A 78 11.23 -9.15 -5.31
CA LEU A 78 10.46 -10.24 -5.92
C LEU A 78 9.83 -9.81 -7.26
N PRO A 79 9.66 -10.73 -8.22
CA PRO A 79 8.88 -10.46 -9.41
C PRO A 79 7.40 -10.22 -9.04
N PRO A 80 6.67 -9.36 -9.77
CA PRO A 80 7.06 -8.74 -11.04
C PRO A 80 7.87 -7.44 -10.89
N ILE A 81 8.09 -6.94 -9.67
CA ILE A 81 8.76 -5.65 -9.43
C ILE A 81 10.19 -5.66 -9.94
N THR A 82 10.95 -6.73 -9.68
CA THR A 82 12.32 -6.89 -10.19
C THR A 82 12.40 -6.96 -11.72
N ASN A 83 11.30 -7.31 -12.39
CA ASN A 83 11.23 -7.42 -13.84
C ASN A 83 10.69 -6.13 -14.49
N GLU A 84 10.40 -5.10 -13.69
CA GLU A 84 9.97 -3.80 -14.19
C GLU A 84 11.16 -3.06 -14.83
N SER A 85 10.86 -2.29 -15.88
CA SER A 85 11.85 -1.45 -16.56
C SER A 85 12.52 -0.47 -15.59
N THR A 86 13.81 -0.21 -15.80
CA THR A 86 14.55 0.86 -15.14
C THR A 86 14.63 2.12 -16.00
N GLU A 87 13.85 2.19 -17.08
CA GLU A 87 13.69 3.40 -17.88
C GLU A 87 12.96 4.48 -17.09
N TYR A 88 13.36 5.73 -17.33
CA TYR A 88 12.69 6.91 -16.80
C TYR A 88 11.55 7.34 -17.74
N TYR A 89 10.69 8.21 -17.23
CA TYR A 89 9.53 8.70 -17.96
C TYR A 89 9.94 9.30 -19.32
N ASN A 90 9.30 8.85 -20.40
CA ASN A 90 9.58 9.27 -21.79
C ASN A 90 11.07 9.22 -22.21
N GLY A 91 11.85 8.27 -21.67
CA GLY A 91 13.25 8.09 -22.05
C GLY A 91 14.17 9.22 -21.59
N GLN A 92 13.77 9.98 -20.57
CA GLN A 92 14.64 10.97 -19.93
C GLN A 92 15.93 10.31 -19.42
N GLU A 93 17.06 11.02 -19.52
CA GLU A 93 18.24 10.65 -18.75
C GLU A 93 17.91 10.96 -17.29
N GLY A 94 17.76 9.91 -16.47
CA GLY A 94 17.44 10.06 -15.06
C GLY A 94 18.44 10.97 -14.34
N GLU A 95 18.06 11.47 -13.18
CA GLU A 95 18.93 12.32 -12.39
C GLU A 95 20.25 11.59 -12.08
N GLN A 96 21.35 12.04 -12.68
CA GLN A 96 22.66 11.42 -12.45
C GLN A 96 23.08 11.71 -11.01
N GLU A 97 23.45 10.66 -10.26
CA GLU A 97 24.13 10.85 -8.97
C GLU A 97 25.44 11.58 -9.20
N VAL A 98 25.45 12.90 -8.98
CA VAL A 98 26.67 13.70 -9.06
C VAL A 98 27.55 13.31 -7.88
N ALA A 99 28.73 12.76 -8.16
CA ALA A 99 29.73 12.49 -7.13
C ALA A 99 30.07 13.81 -6.41
N ILE A 100 29.73 13.90 -5.12
CA ILE A 100 29.94 15.13 -4.34
C ILE A 100 31.43 15.24 -4.02
N GLU A 101 32.15 16.09 -4.76
CA GLU A 101 33.49 16.52 -4.38
C GLU A 101 33.40 17.69 -3.38
N GLY A 102 33.89 17.49 -2.14
CA GLY A 102 33.98 18.51 -1.10
C GLY A 102 32.91 18.43 0.01
N SER A 103 32.61 19.58 0.64
CA SER A 103 31.74 19.66 1.83
C SER A 103 30.27 19.44 1.48
N ARG A 104 29.76 18.23 1.75
CA ARG A 104 28.35 17.82 1.54
C ARG A 104 27.30 18.83 2.02
N LEU A 105 27.55 19.52 3.14
CA LEU A 105 26.65 20.54 3.67
C LEU A 105 26.56 21.80 2.79
N LYS A 106 27.67 22.22 2.16
CA LYS A 106 27.68 23.38 1.26
C LYS A 106 27.00 23.05 -0.06
N THR A 107 27.27 21.86 -0.61
CA THR A 107 26.61 21.37 -1.82
C THR A 107 25.11 21.20 -1.59
N ALA A 108 24.70 20.59 -0.47
CA ALA A 108 23.29 20.45 -0.12
C ALA A 108 22.60 21.81 0.07
N TYR A 109 23.26 22.79 0.68
CA TYR A 109 22.71 24.14 0.84
C TYR A 109 22.58 24.86 -0.51
N ALA A 110 23.60 24.76 -1.38
CA ALA A 110 23.56 25.38 -2.71
C ALA A 110 22.47 24.77 -3.60
N GLU A 111 22.32 23.44 -3.60
CA GLU A 111 21.29 22.76 -4.37
C GLU A 111 19.89 23.01 -3.79
N ALA A 112 19.74 23.05 -2.46
CA ALA A 112 18.49 23.44 -1.82
C ALA A 112 18.08 24.89 -2.17
N MET A 113 19.04 25.82 -2.24
CA MET A 113 18.78 27.21 -2.63
C MET A 113 18.44 27.34 -4.12
N LYS A 114 19.08 26.56 -5.00
CA LYS A 114 18.68 26.46 -6.42
C LYS A 114 17.27 25.88 -6.57
N GLN A 115 16.95 24.78 -5.89
CA GLN A 115 15.62 24.17 -5.93
C GLN A 115 14.56 25.16 -5.43
N ASN A 116 14.85 25.89 -4.35
CA ASN A 116 13.97 26.91 -3.80
C ASN A 116 13.73 28.06 -4.81
N ALA A 117 14.79 28.52 -5.50
CA ALA A 117 14.67 29.54 -6.54
C ALA A 117 13.83 29.09 -7.75
N LEU A 118 13.77 27.78 -8.02
CA LEU A 118 12.94 27.16 -9.07
C LEU A 118 11.54 26.79 -8.58
N THR A 119 11.27 26.88 -7.26
CA THR A 119 10.00 26.45 -6.68
C THR A 119 8.92 27.50 -6.96
N PRO A 120 7.73 27.09 -7.47
CA PRO A 120 6.62 28.02 -7.66
C PRO A 120 6.23 28.72 -6.36
N SER A 121 5.59 29.89 -6.46
CA SER A 121 5.05 30.57 -5.28
C SER A 121 4.12 29.63 -4.49
N LEU A 122 4.05 29.79 -3.17
CA LEU A 122 3.25 28.92 -2.30
C LEU A 122 1.78 28.84 -2.76
N VAL A 123 1.22 29.96 -3.20
CA VAL A 123 -0.15 30.03 -3.73
C VAL A 123 -0.30 29.21 -5.02
N LYS A 124 0.65 29.34 -5.96
CA LYS A 124 0.62 28.56 -7.21
C LYS A 124 0.78 27.07 -6.92
N ASN A 125 1.69 26.69 -6.03
CA ASN A 125 1.86 25.30 -5.61
C ASN A 125 0.59 24.73 -4.97
N VAL A 126 -0.07 25.46 -4.07
CA VAL A 126 -1.34 25.01 -3.47
C VAL A 126 -2.42 24.85 -4.54
N TRP A 127 -2.54 25.81 -5.46
CA TRP A 127 -3.51 25.77 -6.56
C TRP A 127 -3.27 24.58 -7.50
N ASP A 128 -2.02 24.36 -7.91
CA ASP A 128 -1.65 23.25 -8.80
C ASP A 128 -1.91 21.89 -8.12
N ASN A 129 -1.60 21.74 -6.83
CA ASN A 129 -1.92 20.51 -6.08
C ASN A 129 -3.43 20.28 -5.91
N LEU A 130 -4.22 21.34 -5.67
CA LEU A 130 -5.66 21.24 -5.59
C LEU A 130 -6.27 20.84 -6.93
N LYS A 131 -5.79 21.44 -8.02
CA LYS A 131 -6.23 21.12 -9.38
C LYS A 131 -5.90 19.67 -9.74
N ASP A 132 -4.65 19.25 -9.56
CA ASP A 132 -4.21 17.87 -9.82
C ASP A 132 -5.03 16.87 -8.98
N GLY A 133 -5.26 17.18 -7.71
CA GLY A 133 -6.06 16.35 -6.80
C GLY A 133 -7.52 16.25 -7.23
N LEU A 134 -8.13 17.35 -7.67
CA LEU A 134 -9.51 17.38 -8.16
C LEU A 134 -9.66 16.60 -9.48
N GLU A 135 -8.76 16.82 -10.44
CA GLU A 135 -8.76 16.10 -11.73
C GLU A 135 -8.61 14.59 -11.52
N MET A 136 -7.68 14.18 -10.67
CA MET A 136 -7.49 12.77 -10.29
C MET A 136 -8.74 12.21 -9.58
N THR A 137 -9.34 12.96 -8.65
CA THR A 137 -10.52 12.49 -7.91
C THR A 137 -11.72 12.30 -8.83
N VAL A 138 -12.05 13.29 -9.66
CA VAL A 138 -13.18 13.23 -10.59
C VAL A 138 -13.00 12.11 -11.63
N GLY A 139 -11.76 11.90 -12.11
CA GLY A 139 -11.46 10.84 -13.07
C GLY A 139 -11.62 9.42 -12.52
N ILE A 140 -11.43 9.24 -11.22
CA ILE A 140 -11.29 7.90 -10.61
C ILE A 140 -12.51 7.50 -9.77
N LEU A 141 -13.25 8.48 -9.24
CA LEU A 141 -14.39 8.25 -8.37
C LEU A 141 -15.45 7.30 -8.95
N PRO A 142 -15.88 7.41 -10.24
CA PRO A 142 -16.84 6.46 -10.81
C PRO A 142 -16.31 5.01 -10.83
N SER A 143 -15.02 4.83 -11.14
CA SER A 143 -14.37 3.53 -11.16
C SER A 143 -14.27 2.92 -9.76
N ILE A 144 -13.91 3.71 -8.76
CA ILE A 144 -13.90 3.32 -7.33
C ILE A 144 -15.26 2.79 -6.89
N LEU A 145 -16.32 3.56 -7.14
CA LEU A 145 -17.66 3.19 -6.74
C LEU A 145 -18.14 1.94 -7.47
N SER A 146 -17.92 1.84 -8.77
CA SER A 146 -18.35 0.71 -9.58
C SER A 146 -17.61 -0.58 -9.21
N ILE A 147 -16.27 -0.53 -9.15
CA ILE A 147 -15.43 -1.68 -8.84
C ILE A 147 -15.62 -2.09 -7.37
N GLY A 148 -15.71 -1.13 -6.45
CA GLY A 148 -15.98 -1.40 -5.04
C GLY A 148 -17.34 -2.07 -4.83
N PHE A 149 -18.39 -1.57 -5.49
CA PHE A 149 -19.73 -2.16 -5.42
C PHE A 149 -19.78 -3.57 -6.01
N LEU A 150 -19.22 -3.79 -7.20
CA LEU A 150 -19.14 -5.13 -7.80
C LEU A 150 -18.30 -6.09 -6.94
N GLY A 151 -17.18 -5.61 -6.41
CA GLY A 151 -16.33 -6.38 -5.50
C GLY A 151 -17.10 -6.80 -4.25
N LEU A 152 -17.93 -5.91 -3.68
CA LEU A 152 -18.82 -6.24 -2.56
C LEU A 152 -19.87 -7.28 -2.93
N ILE A 153 -20.48 -7.19 -4.11
CA ILE A 153 -21.43 -8.20 -4.58
C ILE A 153 -20.75 -9.57 -4.66
N VAL A 154 -19.61 -9.64 -5.35
CA VAL A 154 -18.84 -10.88 -5.49
C VAL A 154 -18.45 -11.41 -4.12
N ALA A 155 -18.02 -10.55 -3.20
CA ALA A 155 -17.57 -10.96 -1.88
C ALA A 155 -18.68 -11.47 -0.95
N ASN A 156 -19.89 -10.93 -1.05
CA ASN A 156 -20.99 -11.27 -0.13
C ASN A 156 -22.00 -12.27 -0.71
N TYR A 157 -22.10 -12.39 -2.03
CA TYR A 157 -23.15 -13.19 -2.68
C TYR A 157 -22.60 -14.34 -3.54
N THR A 158 -21.27 -14.52 -3.62
CA THR A 158 -20.67 -15.63 -4.37
C THR A 158 -19.62 -16.38 -3.55
N PRO A 159 -19.36 -17.67 -3.83
CA PRO A 159 -18.30 -18.44 -3.16
C PRO A 159 -16.89 -18.07 -3.64
N PHE A 160 -16.73 -17.05 -4.50
CA PHE A 160 -15.46 -16.70 -5.12
C PHE A 160 -14.38 -16.39 -4.07
N ILE A 161 -14.72 -15.64 -3.02
CA ILE A 161 -13.77 -15.30 -1.95
C ILE A 161 -13.41 -16.52 -1.10
N ASP A 162 -14.32 -17.48 -0.94
CA ASP A 162 -14.01 -18.74 -0.26
C ASP A 162 -12.99 -19.55 -1.05
N TRP A 163 -13.14 -19.64 -2.38
CA TRP A 163 -12.17 -20.30 -3.24
C TRP A 163 -10.83 -19.58 -3.27
N LEU A 164 -10.87 -18.26 -3.37
CA LEU A 164 -9.66 -17.43 -3.33
C LEU A 164 -8.94 -17.57 -1.98
N GLY A 165 -9.67 -17.76 -0.88
CA GLY A 165 -9.11 -18.03 0.45
C GLY A 165 -8.15 -19.23 0.49
N TYR A 166 -8.41 -20.27 -0.30
CA TYR A 166 -7.56 -21.47 -0.31
C TYR A 166 -6.11 -21.20 -0.73
N ILE A 167 -5.83 -20.15 -1.52
CA ILE A 167 -4.45 -19.82 -1.92
C ILE A 167 -3.59 -19.39 -0.74
N PHE A 168 -4.22 -18.87 0.34
CA PHE A 168 -3.52 -18.44 1.55
C PHE A 168 -3.44 -19.54 2.61
N TYR A 169 -4.21 -20.62 2.46
CA TYR A 169 -4.23 -21.72 3.42
C TYR A 169 -2.85 -22.34 3.68
N PRO A 170 -1.98 -22.60 2.67
CA PRO A 170 -0.64 -23.15 2.92
C PRO A 170 0.25 -22.26 3.81
N PHE A 171 0.08 -20.94 3.74
CA PHE A 171 0.85 -19.99 4.55
C PHE A 171 0.34 -19.90 5.99
N ILE A 172 -0.94 -20.22 6.22
CA ILE A 172 -1.60 -20.16 7.52
C ILE A 172 -1.46 -21.50 8.25
N TYR A 173 -1.64 -22.61 7.54
CA TYR A 173 -1.73 -23.96 8.10
C TYR A 173 -0.48 -24.40 8.86
N ILE A 174 0.68 -23.86 8.50
CA ILE A 174 1.96 -24.13 9.18
C ILE A 174 2.03 -23.57 10.60
N PHE A 175 1.07 -22.72 11.00
CA PHE A 175 1.03 -22.10 12.32
C PHE A 175 -0.17 -22.60 13.15
N PRO A 176 0.01 -22.79 14.48
CA PRO A 176 -1.07 -23.19 15.38
C PRO A 176 -1.98 -22.00 15.75
N ILE A 177 -2.42 -21.22 14.76
CA ILE A 177 -3.36 -20.10 14.97
C ILE A 177 -4.82 -20.59 14.90
N ALA A 178 -5.67 -20.03 15.75
CA ALA A 178 -7.11 -20.28 15.73
C ALA A 178 -7.74 -19.74 14.43
N ASP A 179 -8.97 -20.19 14.12
CA ASP A 179 -9.79 -19.63 13.04
C ASP A 179 -9.14 -19.63 11.64
N GLN A 180 -8.26 -20.58 11.34
CA GLN A 180 -7.46 -20.61 10.09
C GLN A 180 -8.30 -20.41 8.82
N ALA A 181 -9.47 -21.04 8.74
CA ALA A 181 -10.35 -20.91 7.58
C ALA A 181 -10.90 -19.47 7.42
N VAL A 182 -11.31 -18.84 8.52
CA VAL A 182 -11.82 -17.46 8.50
C VAL A 182 -10.67 -16.48 8.22
N LEU A 183 -9.49 -16.74 8.76
CA LEU A 183 -8.28 -15.97 8.46
C LEU A 183 -7.90 -16.03 6.98
N ALA A 184 -7.97 -17.21 6.37
CA ALA A 184 -7.71 -17.40 4.94
C ALA A 184 -8.71 -16.62 4.07
N LYS A 185 -10.01 -16.70 4.41
CA LYS A 185 -11.07 -15.93 3.75
C LYS A 185 -10.86 -14.41 3.92
N ALA A 186 -10.54 -13.96 5.13
CA ALA A 186 -10.26 -12.55 5.42
C ALA A 186 -9.01 -12.04 4.68
N SER A 187 -8.01 -12.89 4.50
CA SER A 187 -6.82 -12.55 3.71
C SER A 187 -7.16 -12.35 2.24
N ALA A 188 -8.02 -13.21 1.68
CA ALA A 188 -8.48 -13.10 0.29
C ALA A 188 -9.39 -11.89 0.03
N ILE A 189 -10.35 -11.59 0.93
CA ILE A 189 -11.27 -10.47 0.74
C ILE A 189 -10.56 -9.10 0.78
N SER A 190 -9.34 -9.03 1.30
CA SER A 190 -8.53 -7.80 1.34
C SER A 190 -8.31 -7.19 -0.05
N ILE A 191 -8.36 -7.99 -1.13
CA ILE A 191 -8.22 -7.50 -2.50
C ILE A 191 -9.40 -6.62 -2.93
N VAL A 192 -10.58 -6.85 -2.35
CA VAL A 192 -11.78 -6.07 -2.66
C VAL A 192 -11.70 -4.74 -1.96
N GLU A 193 -11.50 -4.78 -0.64
CA GLU A 193 -11.55 -3.64 0.25
C GLU A 193 -10.73 -3.93 1.50
N MET A 194 -9.98 -2.94 1.97
CA MET A 194 -9.12 -3.08 3.15
C MET A 194 -9.89 -3.33 4.46
N PHE A 195 -11.16 -2.90 4.56
CA PHE A 195 -11.92 -2.95 5.82
C PHE A 195 -12.74 -4.24 5.99
N LEU A 196 -13.18 -4.84 4.89
CA LEU A 196 -13.99 -6.06 4.92
C LEU A 196 -13.35 -7.22 5.69
N PRO A 197 -12.03 -7.48 5.61
CA PRO A 197 -11.39 -8.51 6.42
C PRO A 197 -11.71 -8.36 7.90
N SER A 198 -11.69 -7.12 8.41
CA SER A 198 -11.90 -6.83 9.84
C SER A 198 -13.31 -7.15 10.30
N LEU A 199 -14.31 -6.99 9.43
CA LEU A 199 -15.70 -7.32 9.73
C LEU A 199 -15.93 -8.84 9.86
N LEU A 200 -15.20 -9.64 9.08
CA LEU A 200 -15.34 -11.09 9.08
C LEU A 200 -14.82 -11.75 10.37
N VAL A 201 -13.85 -11.14 11.05
CA VAL A 201 -13.18 -11.74 12.22
C VAL A 201 -13.52 -11.07 13.56
N THR A 202 -14.58 -10.26 13.60
CA THR A 202 -15.02 -9.58 14.84
C THR A 202 -15.30 -10.54 16.02
N LYS A 203 -15.63 -11.80 15.74
CA LYS A 203 -15.87 -12.85 16.74
C LYS A 203 -14.73 -13.87 16.88
N ALA A 204 -13.65 -13.72 16.12
CA ALA A 204 -12.49 -14.63 16.15
C ALA A 204 -11.62 -14.40 17.41
N ALA A 205 -10.64 -15.28 17.61
CA ALA A 205 -9.62 -15.14 18.64
C ALA A 205 -8.83 -13.83 18.50
N MET A 206 -8.27 -13.32 19.60
CA MET A 206 -7.52 -12.06 19.60
C MET A 206 -6.29 -12.11 18.68
N SER A 207 -5.58 -13.24 18.64
CA SER A 207 -4.48 -13.48 17.71
C SER A 207 -4.93 -13.37 16.24
N THR A 208 -6.06 -13.99 15.87
CA THR A 208 -6.64 -13.89 14.53
C THR A 208 -7.03 -12.46 14.17
N LYS A 209 -7.71 -11.76 15.08
CA LYS A 209 -8.09 -10.35 14.92
C LYS A 209 -6.86 -9.49 14.68
N PHE A 210 -5.81 -9.68 15.48
CA PHE A 210 -4.56 -8.97 15.32
C PHE A 210 -3.93 -9.20 13.94
N VAL A 211 -3.83 -10.47 13.51
CA VAL A 211 -3.27 -10.80 12.18
C VAL A 211 -4.07 -10.13 11.07
N VAL A 212 -5.39 -10.23 11.09
CA VAL A 212 -6.24 -9.61 10.07
C VAL A 212 -6.11 -8.09 10.06
N GLY A 213 -6.05 -7.46 11.23
CA GLY A 213 -5.84 -6.00 11.33
C GLY A 213 -4.55 -5.57 10.63
N VAL A 214 -3.45 -6.28 10.89
CA VAL A 214 -2.15 -5.99 10.26
C VAL A 214 -2.21 -6.26 8.76
N VAL A 215 -2.70 -7.43 8.34
CA VAL A 215 -2.79 -7.84 6.91
C VAL A 215 -3.65 -6.85 6.11
N SER A 216 -4.74 -6.34 6.70
CA SER A 216 -5.62 -5.34 6.08
C SER A 216 -4.87 -4.06 5.70
N VAL A 217 -3.84 -3.69 6.47
CA VAL A 217 -3.03 -2.49 6.23
C VAL A 217 -1.81 -2.81 5.34
N SER A 218 -1.12 -3.93 5.61
CA SER A 218 0.13 -4.28 4.93
C SER A 218 -0.08 -4.80 3.51
N ALA A 219 -1.27 -5.31 3.18
CA ALA A 219 -1.61 -5.72 1.81
C ALA A 219 -1.51 -4.56 0.81
N ILE A 220 -1.87 -3.34 1.22
CA ILE A 220 -1.87 -2.07 0.47
C ILE A 220 -2.77 -2.05 -0.76
N ILE A 221 -2.78 -3.10 -1.58
CA ILE A 221 -3.44 -3.18 -2.87
C ILE A 221 -4.85 -3.72 -2.73
N PHE A 222 -5.83 -2.92 -3.14
CA PHE A 222 -7.24 -3.28 -3.16
C PHE A 222 -7.98 -2.54 -4.28
N PHE A 223 -9.02 -3.17 -4.80
CA PHE A 223 -9.73 -2.77 -6.02
C PHE A 223 -10.66 -1.58 -5.82
N SER A 224 -11.19 -1.40 -4.62
CA SER A 224 -12.13 -0.31 -4.36
C SER A 224 -11.50 1.08 -4.35
N ALA A 225 -10.17 1.23 -4.16
CA ALA A 225 -9.54 2.55 -4.28
C ALA A 225 -8.13 2.56 -4.86
N LEU A 226 -7.19 1.78 -4.33
CA LEU A 226 -5.78 1.90 -4.76
C LEU A 226 -5.59 1.55 -6.24
N VAL A 227 -6.19 0.45 -6.71
CA VAL A 227 -6.01 0.00 -8.10
C VAL A 227 -6.50 1.08 -9.10
N PRO A 228 -7.71 1.63 -9.00
CA PRO A 228 -8.13 2.77 -9.82
C PRO A 228 -7.19 3.98 -9.72
N CYS A 229 -6.69 4.29 -8.52
CA CYS A 229 -5.71 5.36 -8.31
C CYS A 229 -4.44 5.15 -9.12
N ILE A 230 -3.87 3.94 -9.10
CA ILE A 230 -2.67 3.58 -9.86
C ILE A 230 -2.92 3.67 -11.37
N LEU A 231 -4.07 3.19 -11.84
CA LEU A 231 -4.41 3.16 -13.26
C LEU A 231 -4.55 4.56 -13.88
N ALA A 232 -4.85 5.58 -13.08
CA ALA A 232 -4.87 6.97 -13.53
C ALA A 232 -3.50 7.66 -13.56
N THR A 233 -2.45 7.00 -13.07
CA THR A 233 -1.08 7.54 -13.09
C THR A 233 -0.37 7.21 -14.40
N GLU A 234 0.67 8.00 -14.72
CA GLU A 234 1.56 7.71 -15.85
C GLU A 234 2.51 6.55 -15.57
N ILE A 235 2.53 6.02 -14.35
CA ILE A 235 3.31 4.83 -13.99
C ILE A 235 2.79 3.64 -14.81
N LYS A 236 1.49 3.52 -15.09
CA LYS A 236 0.93 2.46 -15.96
C LYS A 236 1.36 1.05 -15.52
N ILE A 237 1.03 0.67 -14.28
CA ILE A 237 1.23 -0.69 -13.78
C ILE A 237 0.04 -1.54 -14.25
N PRO A 238 0.25 -2.63 -15.00
CA PRO A 238 -0.85 -3.47 -15.46
C PRO A 238 -1.50 -4.21 -14.28
N VAL A 239 -2.83 -4.36 -14.33
CA VAL A 239 -3.64 -4.93 -13.24
C VAL A 239 -3.18 -6.32 -12.81
N TRP A 240 -2.76 -7.17 -13.74
CA TRP A 240 -2.27 -8.52 -13.42
C TRP A 240 -1.01 -8.48 -12.52
N LYS A 241 -0.12 -7.47 -12.69
CA LYS A 241 1.03 -7.29 -11.79
C LYS A 241 0.57 -6.89 -10.41
N LEU A 242 -0.42 -6.00 -10.30
CA LEU A 242 -1.00 -5.58 -9.01
C LEU A 242 -1.60 -6.78 -8.26
N ILE A 243 -2.28 -7.70 -8.94
CA ILE A 243 -2.81 -8.94 -8.33
C ILE A 243 -1.68 -9.82 -7.79
N ILE A 244 -0.58 -10.01 -8.55
CA ILE A 244 0.56 -10.80 -8.07
C ILE A 244 1.23 -10.12 -6.88
N ILE A 245 1.46 -8.80 -6.94
CA ILE A 245 2.06 -8.06 -5.83
C ILE A 245 1.16 -8.13 -4.61
N TRP A 246 -0.16 -7.98 -4.76
CA TRP A 246 -1.13 -8.16 -3.66
C TRP A 246 -0.97 -9.53 -3.01
N PHE A 247 -0.97 -10.61 -3.81
CA PHE A 247 -0.82 -11.96 -3.30
C PHE A 247 0.49 -12.13 -2.51
N LEU A 248 1.62 -11.68 -3.05
CA LEU A 248 2.91 -11.73 -2.37
C LEU A 248 2.89 -10.95 -1.06
N ARG A 249 2.32 -9.75 -1.07
CA ARG A 249 2.20 -8.91 0.12
C ARG A 249 1.35 -9.57 1.20
N VAL A 250 0.21 -10.14 0.85
CA VAL A 250 -0.65 -10.85 1.81
C VAL A 250 0.04 -12.09 2.35
N ALA A 251 0.64 -12.93 1.48
CA ALA A 251 1.35 -14.13 1.89
C ALA A 251 2.52 -13.82 2.85
N LEU A 252 3.35 -12.83 2.51
CA LEU A 252 4.46 -12.39 3.38
C LEU A 252 3.94 -11.78 4.69
N SER A 253 2.85 -11.00 4.63
CA SER A 253 2.23 -10.44 5.82
C SER A 253 1.73 -11.54 6.76
N LEU A 254 1.12 -12.61 6.24
CA LEU A 254 0.71 -13.75 7.04
C LEU A 254 1.91 -14.47 7.68
N LEU A 255 2.94 -14.79 6.88
CA LEU A 255 4.14 -15.47 7.35
C LEU A 255 4.87 -14.71 8.45
N ILE A 256 4.87 -13.38 8.40
CA ILE A 256 5.55 -12.53 9.39
C ILE A 256 4.63 -12.25 10.59
N THR A 257 3.35 -11.99 10.36
CA THR A 257 2.45 -11.53 11.43
C THR A 257 1.94 -12.65 12.30
N ILE A 258 1.67 -13.85 11.75
CA ILE A 258 1.12 -14.95 12.54
C ILE A 258 2.05 -15.34 13.70
N PRO A 259 3.37 -15.52 13.52
CA PRO A 259 4.29 -15.74 14.65
C PRO A 259 4.24 -14.63 15.69
N VAL A 260 4.23 -13.36 15.26
CA VAL A 260 4.18 -12.21 16.16
C VAL A 260 2.88 -12.20 16.96
N ALA A 261 1.75 -12.53 16.32
CA ALA A 261 0.45 -12.61 16.98
C ALA A 261 0.40 -13.74 18.01
N LEU A 262 0.98 -14.90 17.70
CA LEU A 262 1.07 -16.04 18.62
C LEU A 262 1.97 -15.73 19.81
N LEU A 263 3.04 -14.95 19.64
CA LEU A 263 3.91 -14.54 20.75
C LEU A 263 3.24 -13.55 21.71
N ILE A 264 2.33 -12.72 21.21
CA ILE A 264 1.71 -11.63 21.99
C ILE A 264 0.37 -12.05 22.59
N PHE A 265 -0.40 -12.86 21.85
CA PHE A 265 -1.80 -13.22 22.16
C PHE A 265 -2.07 -14.73 22.12
N GLY A 266 -1.04 -15.55 21.90
CA GLY A 266 -1.14 -17.02 21.93
C GLY A 266 -1.02 -17.60 23.32
#